data_AF-A0A972ICI7-F1
#
_entry.id   AF-A0A972ICI7-F1
#
_cell.length_a   1.000
_cell.length_b   1.000
_cell.length_c   1.000
_cell.angle_alpha   90.00
_cell.angle_beta   90.00
_cell.angle_gamma   90.00
#
_symmetry.space_group_name_H-M   'P 1'
#
loop_
_entity.id
_entity.type
_entity.pdbx_description
1 polymer ?
#
loop_
_entity_poly.entity_id
_entity_poly.type
_entity_poly.pdbx_seq_one_letter_code
_entity_poly.pdbx_strand_id
1 'polypeptide(L)'
;MDDKALYDITYGLYIITVRDQDRINGQIANTVFQVTAEPKTITVCINKENLTHEMIMRAKRFGVCILSTDTPMDIIGLFGFKSGRDTDKFAGLDYINAQGGSPIIIDHCLGYLECNVKQTVDVGTHTMFIGDVIDAMVFKKDKPLTYAYYHEVKKGTAPKTAPTYRGPEEEGSLQKEAASGYPKYRCPICGYIYDPAEGDEEHGIKPGTSFNDLPEDWTCPLCRAPKSVFTPV
;
A
#
# COMPACT_ATOMS: atom_id res chain seq x y z
N MET A 1 -12.25 16.98 -0.01
CA MET A 1 -10.89 16.65 -0.46
C MET A 1 -11.03 15.46 -1.38
N ASP A 2 -10.32 15.42 -2.51
CA ASP A 2 -10.33 14.24 -3.36
C ASP A 2 -9.26 13.27 -2.85
N ASP A 3 -9.68 12.26 -2.10
CA ASP A 3 -8.79 11.31 -1.46
C ASP A 3 -8.15 10.34 -2.47
N LYS A 4 -8.65 10.30 -3.72
CA LYS A 4 -8.06 9.49 -4.81
C LYS A 4 -6.62 9.91 -5.10
N ALA A 5 -6.26 11.19 -4.89
CA ALA A 5 -4.89 11.66 -5.07
C ALA A 5 -3.88 10.94 -4.14
N LEU A 6 -4.32 10.46 -2.97
CA LEU A 6 -3.46 9.68 -2.07
C LEU A 6 -3.15 8.28 -2.62
N TYR A 7 -3.96 7.79 -3.54
CA TYR A 7 -3.84 6.45 -4.12
C TYR A 7 -2.74 6.37 -5.19
N ASP A 8 -2.40 7.50 -5.80
CA ASP A 8 -1.33 7.62 -6.78
C ASP A 8 0.07 7.70 -6.13
N ILE A 9 0.14 7.80 -4.80
CA ILE A 9 1.41 7.74 -4.09
C ILE A 9 1.97 6.32 -4.19
N THR A 10 3.21 6.21 -4.68
CA THR A 10 3.87 4.93 -4.89
C THR A 10 4.54 4.40 -3.63
N TYR A 11 4.45 3.09 -3.42
CA TYR A 11 5.08 2.40 -2.31
C TYR A 11 5.63 1.05 -2.74
N GLY A 12 6.66 0.59 -2.05
CA GLY A 12 7.03 -0.83 -2.02
C GLY A 12 6.16 -1.62 -1.04
N LEU A 13 6.42 -2.93 -0.93
CA LEU A 13 5.87 -3.79 0.11
C LEU A 13 7.00 -4.48 0.86
N TYR A 14 6.93 -4.45 2.19
CA TYR A 14 8.02 -4.87 3.07
C TYR A 14 7.46 -5.68 4.25
N ILE A 15 8.28 -6.56 4.81
CA ILE A 15 8.03 -7.10 6.16
C ILE A 15 8.93 -6.36 7.14
N ILE A 16 8.32 -5.66 8.09
CA ILE A 16 9.02 -5.04 9.22
C ILE A 16 9.12 -6.06 10.33
N THR A 17 10.33 -6.39 10.74
CA THR A 17 10.60 -7.40 11.77
C THR A 17 11.22 -6.78 13.00
N VAL A 18 11.04 -7.44 14.14
CA VAL A 18 11.57 -6.97 15.42
C VAL A 18 11.80 -8.16 16.34
N ARG A 19 12.92 -8.10 17.07
CA ARG A 19 13.19 -8.96 18.22
C ARG A 19 13.16 -8.11 19.48
N ASP A 20 12.40 -8.56 20.46
CA ASP A 20 12.36 -8.00 21.80
C ASP A 20 12.64 -9.14 22.78
N GLN A 21 13.89 -9.21 23.25
CA GLN A 21 14.42 -10.34 24.01
C GLN A 21 14.25 -11.67 23.24
N ASP A 22 13.56 -12.65 23.81
CA ASP A 22 13.31 -13.94 23.18
C ASP A 22 12.15 -13.91 22.18
N ARG A 23 11.34 -12.86 22.18
CA ARG A 23 10.17 -12.75 21.32
C ARG A 23 10.52 -12.13 19.97
N ILE A 24 10.09 -12.78 18.91
CA ILE A 24 10.14 -12.27 17.54
C ILE A 24 8.75 -11.97 17.01
N ASN A 25 8.65 -10.95 16.16
CA ASN A 25 7.41 -10.60 15.49
C ASN A 25 7.71 -9.80 14.22
N GLY A 26 6.71 -9.67 13.35
CA GLY A 26 6.77 -8.78 12.21
C GLY A 26 5.39 -8.41 11.68
N GLN A 27 5.36 -7.45 10.76
CA GLN A 27 4.16 -7.09 10.02
C GLN A 27 4.49 -6.70 8.58
N ILE A 28 3.49 -6.74 7.71
CA ILE A 28 3.57 -6.02 6.44
C ILE A 28 3.53 -4.50 6.70
N ALA A 29 4.35 -3.76 5.96
CA ALA A 29 4.23 -2.32 5.81
C ALA A 29 4.58 -1.92 4.38
N ASN A 30 3.95 -0.86 3.89
CA ASN A 30 4.27 -0.22 2.61
C ASN A 30 4.97 1.13 2.82
N THR A 31 4.68 1.82 3.94
CA THR A 31 5.29 3.11 4.28
C THR A 31 6.70 2.94 4.83
N VAL A 32 7.64 2.76 3.91
CA VAL A 32 9.09 2.70 4.16
C VAL A 32 9.79 3.53 3.10
N PHE A 33 10.71 4.40 3.54
CA PHE A 33 11.56 5.16 2.62
C PHE A 33 12.86 5.62 3.28
N GLN A 34 13.86 5.91 2.46
CA GLN A 34 15.12 6.49 2.90
C GLN A 34 14.95 7.98 3.19
N VAL A 35 15.42 8.42 4.36
CA VAL A 35 15.35 9.81 4.81
C VAL A 35 16.62 10.57 4.45
N THR A 36 17.80 9.96 4.66
CA THR A 36 19.10 10.59 4.37
C THR A 36 20.09 9.59 3.78
N ALA A 37 21.04 10.11 2.99
CA ALA A 37 22.16 9.34 2.45
C ALA A 37 23.34 9.23 3.41
N GLU A 38 23.64 10.30 4.16
CA GLU A 38 24.70 10.35 5.17
C GLU A 38 24.21 11.09 6.43
N PRO A 39 24.10 10.43 7.60
CA PRO A 39 24.17 8.98 7.77
C PRO A 39 23.06 8.27 6.98
N LYS A 40 23.22 6.96 6.72
CA LYS A 40 22.18 6.16 6.05
C LYS A 40 20.99 6.00 7.00
N THR A 41 19.88 6.67 6.71
CA THR A 41 18.70 6.67 7.59
C THR A 41 17.47 6.21 6.83
N ILE A 42 16.71 5.31 7.43
CA ILE A 42 15.42 4.82 6.92
C ILE A 42 14.32 5.19 7.90
N THR A 43 13.10 5.40 7.41
CA THR A 43 11.92 5.46 8.26
C THR A 43 10.91 4.38 7.91
N VAL A 44 10.22 3.90 8.95
CA VAL A 44 9.03 3.05 8.85
C VAL A 44 7.90 3.72 9.64
N CYS A 45 6.68 3.72 9.10
CA CYS A 45 5.51 4.27 9.78
C CYS A 45 4.59 3.13 10.22
N ILE A 46 4.44 2.93 11.53
CA ILE A 46 3.75 1.76 12.08
C ILE A 46 2.59 2.20 12.97
N ASN A 47 1.44 1.56 12.80
CA ASN A 47 0.23 1.81 13.59
C ASN A 47 0.45 1.40 15.06
N LYS A 48 0.00 2.23 15.99
CA LYS A 48 0.15 2.04 17.44
C LYS A 48 -0.58 0.79 17.98
N GLU A 49 -1.57 0.27 17.26
CA GLU A 49 -2.30 -0.96 17.66
C GLU A 49 -1.49 -2.25 17.39
N ASN A 50 -0.50 -2.19 16.50
CA ASN A 50 0.22 -3.37 16.06
C ASN A 50 1.27 -3.81 17.08
N LEU A 51 1.39 -5.13 17.33
CA LEU A 51 2.40 -5.65 18.25
C LEU A 51 3.82 -5.26 17.82
N THR A 52 4.06 -5.19 16.51
CA THR A 52 5.35 -4.77 15.96
C THR A 52 5.71 -3.36 16.41
N HIS A 53 4.75 -2.43 16.49
CA HIS A 53 4.98 -1.08 17.03
C HIS A 53 5.45 -1.13 18.48
N GLU A 54 4.70 -1.82 19.35
CA GLU A 54 5.03 -1.94 20.76
C GLU A 54 6.43 -2.53 20.98
N MET A 55 6.77 -3.56 20.20
CA MET A 55 8.07 -4.21 20.26
C MET A 55 9.19 -3.29 19.77
N ILE A 56 9.01 -2.54 18.69
CA ILE A 56 10.00 -1.56 18.22
C ILE A 56 10.19 -0.45 19.27
N MET A 57 9.11 0.00 19.92
CA MET A 57 9.20 0.99 21.00
C MET A 57 10.08 0.54 22.15
N ARG A 58 10.09 -0.75 22.49
CA ARG A 58 10.91 -1.33 23.57
C ARG A 58 12.32 -1.69 23.09
N ALA A 59 12.42 -2.43 21.99
CA ALA A 59 13.68 -2.95 21.45
C ALA A 59 14.57 -1.87 20.82
N LYS A 60 13.97 -0.73 20.40
CA LYS A 60 14.65 0.36 19.67
C LYS A 60 15.44 -0.13 18.46
N ARG A 61 14.91 -1.17 17.79
CA ARG A 61 15.51 -1.81 16.62
C ARG A 61 14.42 -2.40 15.74
N PHE A 62 14.66 -2.43 14.44
CA PHE A 62 13.80 -3.11 13.48
C PHE A 62 14.58 -3.59 12.25
N GLY A 63 14.13 -4.69 11.66
CA GLY A 63 14.52 -5.15 10.34
C GLY A 63 13.48 -4.75 9.28
N VAL A 64 13.93 -4.59 8.05
CA VAL A 64 13.11 -4.33 6.86
C VAL A 64 13.46 -5.38 5.82
N CYS A 65 12.56 -6.33 5.57
CA CYS A 65 12.72 -7.33 4.50
C CYS A 65 12.04 -6.79 3.23
N ILE A 66 12.78 -6.70 2.12
CA ILE A 66 12.30 -6.14 0.85
C ILE A 66 11.70 -7.27 0.03
N LEU A 67 10.37 -7.29 -0.14
CA LEU A 67 9.67 -8.37 -0.83
C LEU A 67 9.87 -8.33 -2.35
N SER A 68 9.92 -9.50 -2.98
CA SER A 68 9.92 -9.65 -4.45
C SER A 68 8.53 -9.94 -5.02
N THR A 69 8.33 -9.73 -6.32
CA THR A 69 7.02 -9.94 -6.96
C THR A 69 6.52 -11.39 -6.87
N ASP A 70 7.41 -12.36 -6.63
CA ASP A 70 7.11 -13.77 -6.41
C ASP A 70 6.58 -14.09 -5.00
N THR A 71 6.56 -13.15 -4.04
CA THR A 71 6.10 -13.42 -2.66
C THR A 71 4.67 -13.97 -2.65
N PRO A 72 4.43 -15.16 -2.10
CA PRO A 72 3.10 -15.76 -2.11
C PRO A 72 2.14 -15.07 -1.12
N MET A 73 0.84 -15.17 -1.41
CA MET A 73 -0.21 -14.43 -0.69
C MET A 73 -0.42 -14.91 0.74
N ASP A 74 -0.02 -16.13 1.05
CA ASP A 74 0.00 -16.70 2.39
C ASP A 74 1.01 -15.98 3.31
N ILE A 75 2.21 -15.68 2.82
CA ILE A 75 3.22 -14.88 3.56
C ILE A 75 2.68 -13.46 3.80
N ILE A 76 2.14 -12.81 2.76
CA ILE A 76 1.53 -11.48 2.92
C ILE A 76 0.34 -11.53 3.88
N GLY A 77 -0.49 -12.57 3.78
CA GLY A 77 -1.61 -12.85 4.67
C GLY A 77 -1.20 -12.98 6.13
N LEU A 78 -0.18 -13.79 6.38
CA LEU A 78 0.37 -14.09 7.70
C LEU A 78 0.92 -12.84 8.40
N PHE A 79 1.70 -12.04 7.68
CA PHE A 79 2.30 -10.83 8.24
C PHE A 79 1.37 -9.61 8.22
N GLY A 80 0.41 -9.56 7.29
CA GLY A 80 -0.50 -8.41 7.09
C GLY A 80 -1.80 -8.47 7.87
N PHE A 81 -2.38 -9.66 8.09
CA PHE A 81 -3.74 -9.79 8.63
C PHE A 81 -3.83 -10.58 9.94
N LYS A 82 -2.74 -11.23 10.38
CA LYS A 82 -2.69 -11.87 11.70
C LYS A 82 -1.94 -11.01 12.70
N SER A 83 -2.37 -11.02 13.96
CA SER A 83 -1.68 -10.36 15.06
C SER A 83 -0.63 -11.31 15.64
N GLY A 84 0.57 -10.81 15.90
CA GLY A 84 1.62 -11.58 16.59
C GLY A 84 1.32 -11.82 18.08
N ARG A 85 0.21 -11.27 18.59
CA ARG A 85 -0.28 -11.56 19.96
C ARG A 85 -0.90 -12.95 20.05
N ASP A 86 -1.54 -13.38 18.98
CA ASP A 86 -2.39 -14.57 18.94
C ASP A 86 -1.89 -15.61 17.92
N THR A 87 -0.82 -15.29 17.19
CA THR A 87 -0.23 -16.16 16.17
C THR A 87 1.28 -16.04 16.20
N ASP A 88 1.98 -17.17 16.30
CA ASP A 88 3.41 -17.22 16.00
C ASP A 88 3.59 -17.17 14.47
N LYS A 89 4.01 -16.01 13.98
CA LYS A 89 4.18 -15.77 12.54
C LYS A 89 5.46 -16.37 11.97
N PHE A 90 6.41 -16.76 12.81
CA PHE A 90 7.68 -17.33 12.38
C PHE A 90 7.69 -18.86 12.52
N ALA A 91 6.68 -19.45 13.15
CA ALA A 91 6.51 -20.89 13.22
C ALA A 91 6.50 -21.51 11.80
N GLY A 92 7.51 -22.34 11.53
CA GLY A 92 7.66 -23.01 10.24
C GLY A 92 8.22 -22.14 9.10
N LEU A 93 8.72 -20.95 9.40
CA LEU A 93 9.45 -20.11 8.45
C LEU A 93 10.94 -20.15 8.73
N ASP A 94 11.74 -20.22 7.68
CA ASP A 94 13.18 -20.03 7.77
C ASP A 94 13.51 -18.54 7.86
N TYR A 95 14.35 -18.19 8.84
CA TYR A 95 14.87 -16.84 9.02
C TYR A 95 16.30 -16.87 9.55
N ILE A 96 17.05 -15.81 9.26
CA ILE A 96 18.36 -15.56 9.87
C ILE A 96 18.25 -14.44 10.89
N ASN A 97 19.24 -14.33 11.77
CA ASN A 97 19.38 -13.14 12.61
C ASN A 97 20.38 -12.19 11.93
N ALA A 98 19.96 -10.95 11.70
CA ALA A 98 20.86 -9.88 11.27
C ALA A 98 21.91 -9.58 12.36
N GLN A 99 22.88 -8.71 12.07
CA GLN A 99 23.96 -8.38 13.02
C GLN A 99 23.45 -7.94 14.40
N GLY A 100 22.36 -7.17 14.45
CA GLY A 100 21.66 -6.72 15.65
C GLY A 100 20.57 -7.69 16.14
N GLY A 101 20.43 -8.86 15.55
CA GLY A 101 19.51 -9.89 16.03
C GLY A 101 18.07 -9.75 15.55
N SER A 102 17.73 -8.78 14.71
CA SER A 102 16.41 -8.75 14.05
C SER A 102 16.23 -10.01 13.20
N PRO A 103 15.05 -10.67 13.24
CA PRO A 103 14.80 -11.86 12.45
C PRO A 103 14.51 -11.43 11.01
N ILE A 104 15.26 -11.96 10.05
CA ILE A 104 15.17 -11.63 8.63
C ILE A 104 14.73 -12.86 7.85
N ILE A 105 13.61 -12.72 7.14
CA ILE A 105 13.12 -13.74 6.21
C ILE A 105 13.93 -13.60 4.92
N ILE A 106 14.51 -14.71 4.46
CA ILE A 106 15.29 -14.73 3.21
C ILE A 106 14.37 -15.06 2.03
N ASP A 107 13.48 -16.03 2.22
CA ASP A 107 12.58 -16.47 1.17
C ASP A 107 11.69 -15.33 0.69
N HIS A 108 11.55 -15.23 -0.64
CA HIS A 108 10.78 -14.20 -1.31
C HIS A 108 11.19 -12.75 -0.97
N CYS A 109 12.41 -12.56 -0.49
CA CYS A 109 13.00 -11.24 -0.24
C CYS A 109 14.19 -11.00 -1.18
N LEU A 110 14.33 -9.75 -1.64
CA LEU A 110 15.49 -9.29 -2.42
C LEU A 110 16.70 -9.02 -1.54
N GLY A 111 16.46 -8.67 -0.28
CA GLY A 111 17.47 -8.26 0.68
C GLY A 111 16.81 -7.68 1.93
N TYR A 112 17.63 -7.18 2.84
CA TYR A 112 17.17 -6.54 4.07
C TYR A 112 18.00 -5.32 4.45
N LEU A 113 17.42 -4.53 5.35
CA LEU A 113 18.08 -3.50 6.13
C LEU A 113 17.79 -3.75 7.61
N GLU A 114 18.76 -3.54 8.49
CA GLU A 114 18.55 -3.49 9.94
C GLU A 114 18.89 -2.11 10.45
N CYS A 115 18.01 -1.56 11.30
CA CYS A 115 18.10 -0.20 11.80
C CYS A 115 18.03 -0.16 13.32
N ASN A 116 18.85 0.70 13.93
CA ASN A 116 18.63 1.15 15.31
C ASN A 116 17.74 2.40 15.29
N VAL A 117 16.71 2.44 16.13
CA VAL A 117 15.81 3.60 16.23
C VAL A 117 16.57 4.77 16.83
N LYS A 118 16.70 5.83 16.06
CA LYS A 118 17.32 7.10 16.44
C LYS A 118 16.28 8.07 17.00
N GLN A 119 15.12 8.14 16.36
CA GLN A 119 14.06 9.07 16.70
C GLN A 119 12.69 8.45 16.42
N THR A 120 11.70 8.84 17.22
CA THR A 120 10.29 8.53 16.97
C THR A 120 9.52 9.84 16.82
N VAL A 121 8.62 9.89 15.83
CA VAL A 121 7.70 11.01 15.63
C VAL A 121 6.27 10.49 15.73
N ASP A 122 5.50 11.04 16.66
CA ASP A 122 4.08 10.76 16.78
C ASP A 122 3.32 11.48 15.68
N VAL A 123 2.54 10.73 14.90
CA VAL A 123 1.75 11.26 13.77
C VAL A 123 0.28 10.85 13.89
N GLY A 124 -0.22 10.73 15.13
CA GLY A 124 -1.62 10.39 15.41
C GLY A 124 -1.81 8.89 15.64
N THR A 125 -2.43 8.18 14.68
CA THR A 125 -2.67 6.73 14.80
C THR A 125 -1.40 5.91 14.62
N HIS A 126 -0.35 6.50 14.04
CA HIS A 126 0.92 5.86 13.76
C HIS A 126 2.08 6.55 14.49
N THR A 127 3.20 5.85 14.54
CA THR A 127 4.50 6.43 14.89
C THR A 127 5.45 6.20 13.71
N MET A 128 6.11 7.28 13.29
CA MET A 128 7.26 7.19 12.39
C MET A 128 8.49 6.86 13.23
N PHE A 129 9.08 5.70 12.97
CA PHE A 129 10.36 5.30 13.51
C PHE A 129 11.43 5.68 12.50
N ILE A 130 12.37 6.52 12.90
CA ILE A 130 13.50 6.96 12.09
C ILE A 130 14.72 6.26 12.66
N GLY A 131 15.41 5.45 11.84
CA GLY A 131 16.51 4.62 12.28
C GLY A 131 17.75 4.73 11.40
N ASP A 132 18.91 4.73 12.06
CA ASP A 132 20.20 4.63 11.38
C ASP A 132 20.41 3.17 10.94
N VAL A 133 20.75 2.97 9.67
CA VAL A 133 21.01 1.64 9.11
C VAL A 133 22.35 1.13 9.65
N ILE A 134 22.33 -0.03 10.29
CA ILE A 134 23.51 -0.66 10.89
C ILE A 134 23.98 -1.89 10.14
N ASP A 135 23.11 -2.53 9.37
CA ASP A 135 23.41 -3.71 8.57
C ASP A 135 22.47 -3.76 7.35
N ALA A 136 22.96 -4.34 6.26
CA ALA A 136 22.24 -4.46 5.00
C ALA A 136 22.83 -5.55 4.13
N MET A 137 21.97 -6.35 3.48
CA MET A 137 22.40 -7.38 2.55
C MET A 137 21.43 -7.50 1.38
N VAL A 138 21.97 -7.79 0.20
CA VAL A 138 21.20 -8.18 -0.99
C VAL A 138 21.32 -9.69 -1.16
N PHE A 139 20.19 -10.40 -1.21
CA PHE A 139 20.14 -11.85 -1.42
C PHE A 139 20.05 -12.20 -2.91
N LYS A 140 19.22 -11.47 -3.66
CA LYS A 140 19.01 -11.69 -5.09
C LYS A 140 18.66 -10.40 -5.81
N LYS A 141 18.92 -10.37 -7.11
CA LYS A 141 18.52 -9.28 -8.01
C LYS A 141 17.26 -9.70 -8.77
N ASP A 142 16.13 -9.15 -8.39
CA ASP A 142 14.82 -9.38 -9.01
C ASP A 142 13.91 -8.16 -8.79
N LYS A 143 12.65 -8.19 -9.27
CA LYS A 143 11.71 -7.09 -9.19
C LYS A 143 11.14 -6.95 -7.76
N PRO A 144 11.19 -5.74 -7.15
CA PRO A 144 10.54 -5.51 -5.87
C PRO A 144 9.03 -5.54 -6.02
N LEU A 145 8.34 -6.07 -5.01
CA LEU A 145 6.89 -6.02 -4.94
C LEU A 145 6.46 -4.59 -4.61
N THR A 146 5.80 -3.93 -5.56
CA THR A 146 5.18 -2.62 -5.33
C THR A 146 3.77 -2.77 -4.79
N TYR A 147 3.29 -1.75 -4.09
CA TYR A 147 1.92 -1.72 -3.58
C TYR A 147 0.90 -1.68 -4.73
N ALA A 148 1.22 -1.00 -5.84
CA ALA A 148 0.42 -1.05 -7.06
C ALA A 148 0.31 -2.48 -7.62
N TYR A 149 1.44 -3.19 -7.75
CA TYR A 149 1.44 -4.58 -8.22
C TYR A 149 0.65 -5.51 -7.29
N TYR A 150 0.74 -5.29 -5.98
CA TYR A 150 -0.03 -6.05 -4.99
C TYR A 150 -1.56 -5.90 -5.20
N HIS A 151 -2.03 -4.68 -5.48
CA HIS A 151 -3.45 -4.42 -5.75
C HIS A 151 -3.88 -4.88 -7.14
N GLU A 152 -3.14 -4.53 -8.19
CA GLU A 152 -3.54 -4.76 -9.59
C GLU A 152 -3.38 -6.22 -10.01
N VAL A 153 -2.28 -6.85 -9.62
CA VAL A 153 -1.91 -8.18 -10.11
C VAL A 153 -2.26 -9.26 -9.09
N LYS A 154 -1.92 -9.04 -7.82
CA LYS A 154 -2.21 -10.01 -6.75
C LYS A 154 -3.61 -9.87 -6.15
N LYS A 155 -4.37 -8.83 -6.53
CA LYS A 155 -5.74 -8.55 -6.04
C LYS A 155 -5.81 -8.54 -4.51
N GLY A 156 -4.74 -8.09 -3.85
CA GLY A 156 -4.67 -8.04 -2.41
C GLY A 156 -5.36 -6.80 -1.85
N THR A 157 -5.75 -6.86 -0.57
CA THR A 157 -6.40 -5.74 0.14
C THR A 157 -5.48 -5.18 1.23
N ALA A 158 -5.78 -3.99 1.73
CA ALA A 158 -5.05 -3.43 2.86
C ALA A 158 -5.70 -3.83 4.20
N PRO A 159 -4.93 -4.14 5.25
CA PRO A 159 -5.49 -4.30 6.60
C PRO A 159 -5.94 -2.95 7.17
N LYS A 160 -6.93 -2.94 8.07
CA LYS A 160 -7.49 -1.73 8.70
C LYS A 160 -6.46 -0.82 9.36
N THR A 161 -5.36 -1.39 9.81
CA THR A 161 -4.28 -0.68 10.49
C THR A 161 -3.27 -0.07 9.53
N ALA A 162 -3.34 -0.33 8.22
CA ALA A 162 -2.44 0.27 7.25
C ALA A 162 -2.81 1.74 7.00
N PRO A 163 -1.82 2.63 6.78
CA PRO A 163 -2.10 4.04 6.47
C PRO A 163 -2.77 4.22 5.10
N THR A 164 -2.71 3.19 4.25
CA THR A 164 -3.33 3.14 2.93
C THR A 164 -4.61 2.28 2.91
N TYR A 165 -5.19 1.99 4.07
CA TYR A 165 -6.47 1.28 4.15
C TYR A 165 -7.58 2.07 3.45
N ARG A 166 -8.40 1.35 2.68
CA ARG A 166 -9.59 1.86 2.00
C ARG A 166 -10.79 1.06 2.49
N GLY A 167 -11.94 1.68 2.67
CA GLY A 167 -13.14 0.95 3.05
C GLY A 167 -13.54 -0.08 1.98
N PRO A 168 -14.27 -1.16 2.33
CA PRO A 168 -14.68 -2.18 1.34
C PRO A 168 -15.57 -1.62 0.21
N GLU A 169 -16.33 -0.56 0.48
CA GLU A 169 -17.12 0.15 -0.54
C GLU A 169 -16.23 0.92 -1.54
N GLU A 170 -15.12 1.51 -1.07
CA GLU A 170 -14.15 2.25 -1.89
C GLU A 170 -13.25 1.30 -2.70
N GLU A 171 -12.82 0.17 -2.13
CA GLU A 171 -12.05 -0.83 -2.89
C GLU A 171 -12.89 -1.40 -4.05
N GLY A 172 -14.18 -1.66 -3.83
CA GLY A 172 -15.10 -2.15 -4.86
C GLY A 172 -15.41 -1.14 -5.96
N SER A 173 -15.49 0.15 -5.64
CA SER A 173 -15.70 1.21 -6.64
C SER A 173 -14.44 1.45 -7.48
N LEU A 174 -13.26 1.46 -6.86
CA LEU A 174 -11.98 1.64 -7.55
C LEU A 174 -11.62 0.45 -8.45
N GLN A 175 -11.97 -0.78 -8.07
CA GLN A 175 -11.78 -1.94 -8.95
C GLN A 175 -12.67 -1.86 -10.20
N LYS A 176 -13.87 -1.28 -10.08
CA LYS A 176 -14.74 -1.01 -11.23
C LYS A 176 -14.24 0.16 -12.08
N GLU A 177 -13.71 1.22 -11.47
CA GLU A 177 -13.11 2.36 -12.18
C GLU A 177 -11.77 2.00 -12.86
N ALA A 178 -10.92 1.19 -12.22
CA ALA A 178 -9.69 0.68 -12.83
C ALA A 178 -10.00 -0.29 -13.98
N ALA A 179 -11.10 -1.05 -13.88
CA ALA A 179 -11.60 -1.88 -14.99
C ALA A 179 -12.20 -1.04 -16.13
N SER A 180 -12.73 0.17 -15.84
CA SER A 180 -13.25 1.09 -16.87
C SER A 180 -12.16 1.97 -17.49
N GLY A 181 -11.02 2.13 -16.83
CA GLY A 181 -9.82 2.80 -17.34
C GLY A 181 -9.90 4.33 -17.45
N TYR A 182 -11.03 4.94 -17.08
CA TYR A 182 -11.27 6.38 -17.29
C TYR A 182 -12.08 7.01 -16.15
N PRO A 183 -11.79 8.28 -15.77
CA PRO A 183 -12.54 8.99 -14.74
C PRO A 183 -13.98 9.25 -15.16
N LYS A 184 -14.90 9.28 -14.18
CA LYS A 184 -16.31 9.62 -14.40
C LYS A 184 -16.49 11.14 -14.43
N TYR A 185 -17.57 11.60 -15.05
CA TYR A 185 -17.82 13.04 -15.22
C TYR A 185 -19.24 13.40 -14.80
N ARG A 186 -19.40 14.45 -14.02
CA ARG A 186 -20.71 14.94 -13.55
C ARG A 186 -21.14 16.20 -14.29
N CYS A 187 -22.40 16.21 -14.72
CA CYS A 187 -23.08 17.41 -15.18
C CYS A 187 -23.40 18.32 -13.99
N PRO A 188 -22.89 19.56 -13.92
CA PRO A 188 -23.17 20.46 -12.79
C PRO A 188 -24.61 20.99 -12.77
N ILE A 189 -25.35 20.86 -13.88
CA ILE A 189 -26.72 21.41 -14.01
C ILE A 189 -27.75 20.46 -13.41
N CYS A 190 -27.70 19.17 -13.76
CA CYS A 190 -28.70 18.19 -13.35
C CYS A 190 -28.15 17.07 -12.46
N GLY A 191 -26.83 16.98 -12.30
CA GLY A 191 -26.18 15.95 -11.50
C GLY A 191 -25.97 14.60 -12.20
N TYR A 192 -26.32 14.46 -13.48
CA TYR A 192 -26.02 13.25 -14.26
C TYR A 192 -24.53 12.90 -14.18
N ILE A 193 -24.19 11.63 -13.98
CA ILE A 193 -22.82 11.14 -13.98
C ILE A 193 -22.65 10.26 -15.22
N TYR A 194 -21.76 10.67 -16.12
CA TYR A 194 -21.26 9.81 -17.18
C TYR A 194 -20.23 8.84 -16.60
N ASP A 195 -20.54 7.55 -16.66
CA ASP A 195 -19.62 6.47 -16.32
C ASP A 195 -19.09 5.82 -17.60
N PRO A 196 -17.79 5.96 -17.92
CA PRO A 196 -17.18 5.27 -19.05
C PRO A 196 -17.41 3.75 -19.05
N ALA A 197 -17.61 3.13 -17.88
CA ALA A 197 -17.90 1.70 -17.77
C ALA A 197 -19.28 1.32 -18.34
N GLU A 198 -20.25 2.22 -18.23
CA GLU A 198 -21.63 2.03 -18.68
C GLU A 198 -21.84 2.61 -20.08
N GLY A 199 -21.08 3.65 -20.44
CA GLY A 199 -21.30 4.40 -21.68
C GLY A 199 -22.62 5.17 -21.63
N ASP A 200 -23.24 5.32 -22.78
CA ASP A 200 -24.55 5.96 -22.97
C ASP A 200 -25.20 5.35 -24.22
N GLU A 201 -25.66 4.09 -24.07
CA GLU A 201 -26.15 3.27 -25.19
C GLU A 201 -27.35 3.92 -25.90
N GLU A 202 -28.22 4.62 -25.15
CA GLU A 202 -29.37 5.34 -25.71
C GLU A 202 -28.96 6.44 -26.69
N HIS A 203 -27.77 7.01 -26.51
CA HIS A 203 -27.19 8.03 -27.38
C HIS A 203 -26.01 7.48 -28.22
N GLY A 204 -25.91 6.16 -28.35
CA GLY A 204 -24.96 5.49 -29.25
C GLY A 204 -23.53 5.38 -28.73
N ILE A 205 -23.30 5.68 -27.44
CA ILE A 205 -21.98 5.55 -26.81
C ILE A 205 -21.87 4.19 -26.13
N LYS A 206 -20.90 3.39 -26.56
CA LYS A 206 -20.73 2.04 -26.01
C LYS A 206 -20.07 2.08 -24.63
N PRO A 207 -20.37 1.10 -23.75
CA PRO A 207 -19.54 0.78 -22.60
C PRO A 207 -18.05 0.75 -22.97
N GLY A 208 -17.22 1.38 -22.13
CA GLY A 208 -15.77 1.53 -22.33
C GLY A 208 -15.33 2.79 -23.08
N THR A 209 -16.23 3.68 -23.48
CA THR A 209 -15.86 4.94 -24.17
C THR A 209 -15.42 5.98 -23.15
N SER A 210 -14.18 6.50 -23.26
CA SER A 210 -13.71 7.55 -22.37
C SER A 210 -14.52 8.85 -22.55
N PHE A 211 -14.63 9.67 -21.51
CA PHE A 211 -15.30 10.96 -21.65
C PHE A 211 -14.64 11.84 -22.72
N ASN A 212 -13.32 11.78 -22.85
CA ASN A 212 -12.61 12.55 -23.88
C ASN A 212 -12.96 12.08 -25.29
N ASP A 213 -13.24 10.79 -25.49
CA ASP A 213 -13.60 10.21 -26.79
C ASP A 213 -15.09 10.36 -27.16
N LEU A 214 -15.90 10.95 -26.28
CA LEU A 214 -17.28 11.30 -26.62
C LEU A 214 -17.32 12.28 -27.81
N PRO A 215 -18.27 12.11 -28.75
CA PRO A 215 -18.51 13.07 -29.84
C PRO A 215 -18.65 14.51 -29.35
N GLU A 216 -18.22 15.49 -30.17
CA GLU A 216 -18.31 16.91 -29.81
C GLU A 216 -19.75 17.41 -29.65
N ASP A 217 -20.68 16.78 -30.36
CA ASP A 217 -22.12 17.04 -30.31
C ASP A 217 -22.85 16.27 -29.22
N TRP A 218 -22.14 15.41 -28.47
CA TRP A 218 -22.73 14.72 -27.32
C TRP A 218 -23.12 15.74 -26.23
N THR A 219 -24.34 15.59 -25.72
CA THR A 219 -24.90 16.44 -24.67
C THR A 219 -25.43 15.57 -23.53
N CYS A 220 -25.55 16.16 -22.34
CA CYS A 220 -26.10 15.47 -21.18
C CYS A 220 -27.47 14.85 -21.50
N PRO A 221 -27.68 13.55 -21.29
CA PRO A 221 -28.96 12.88 -21.55
C PRO A 221 -30.15 13.49 -20.81
N LEU A 222 -29.91 14.03 -19.61
CA LEU A 222 -30.98 14.56 -18.76
C LEU A 222 -31.35 16.02 -19.06
N CYS A 223 -30.37 16.89 -19.32
CA CYS A 223 -30.61 18.33 -19.44
C CYS A 223 -30.06 18.97 -20.71
N ARG A 224 -29.46 18.19 -21.61
CA ARG A 224 -28.87 18.63 -22.87
C ARG A 224 -27.75 19.67 -22.73
N ALA A 225 -27.16 19.76 -21.55
CA ALA A 225 -25.97 20.58 -21.33
C ALA A 225 -24.80 20.05 -22.19
N PRO A 226 -23.98 20.94 -22.76
CA PRO A 226 -22.86 20.52 -23.58
C PRO A 226 -21.81 19.76 -22.77
N LYS A 227 -21.09 18.83 -23.42
CA LYS A 227 -19.95 18.09 -22.83
C LYS A 227 -18.95 18.99 -22.10
N SER A 228 -18.74 20.21 -22.60
CA SER A 228 -17.76 21.18 -22.07
C SER A 228 -18.03 21.66 -20.64
N VAL A 229 -19.25 21.52 -20.12
CA VAL A 229 -19.58 21.95 -18.74
C VAL A 229 -19.40 20.85 -17.71
N PHE A 230 -19.12 19.61 -18.12
CA PHE A 230 -18.94 18.51 -17.18
C PHE A 230 -17.63 18.64 -16.41
N THR A 231 -17.66 18.18 -15.16
CA THR A 231 -16.49 18.16 -14.27
C THR A 231 -16.17 16.72 -13.87
N PRO A 232 -14.88 16.33 -13.81
CA PRO A 232 -14.49 15.01 -13.31
C PRO A 232 -14.95 14.80 -11.86
N VAL A 233 -15.25 13.55 -11.49
CA VAL A 233 -15.67 13.13 -10.14
C VAL A 233 -14.92 11.91 -9.61
#